data_AF-A0A257G754-F1
#
_entry.id   AF-A0A257G754-F1
#
_cell.length_a   1.000
_cell.length_b   1.000
_cell.length_c   1.000
_cell.angle_alpha   90.00
_cell.angle_beta   90.00
_cell.angle_gamma   90.00
#
_symmetry.space_group_name_H-M   'P 1'
#
loop_
_entity.id
_entity.type
_entity.pdbx_description
1 polymer ?
#
loop_
_entity_poly.entity_id
_entity_poly.type
_entity_poly.pdbx_seq_one_letter_code
_entity_poly.pdbx_strand_id
1 'polypeptide(L)'
;MAPGWKLLAGIAATALLAKGAWYFDKQSLQTRLARPIVPVMLAEGVTDAAVRWDNDAGWTWRIARLSGTADAATRARVIAAVRRQPGIADAEWLDR
;
A
#
# COMPACT_ATOMS: atom_id res chain seq x y z
N MET A 1 -19.64 36.96 16.91
CA MET A 1 -18.51 36.04 16.65
C MET A 1 -19.08 34.70 16.20
N ALA A 2 -18.91 34.36 14.91
CA ALA A 2 -19.68 33.30 14.27
C ALA A 2 -19.28 31.89 14.75
N PRO A 3 -20.24 31.03 15.16
CA PRO A 3 -19.98 29.68 15.71
C PRO A 3 -19.26 28.70 14.75
N GLY A 4 -19.20 29.02 13.45
CA GLY A 4 -18.56 28.19 12.43
C GLY A 4 -17.05 27.98 12.61
N TRP A 5 -16.32 28.93 13.20
CA TRP A 5 -14.87 28.78 13.36
C TRP A 5 -14.49 27.66 14.35
N LYS A 6 -15.31 27.45 15.39
CA LYS A 6 -15.10 26.37 16.37
C LYS A 6 -15.34 25.00 15.74
N LEU A 7 -16.34 24.89 14.86
CA LEU A 7 -16.60 23.67 14.09
C LEU A 7 -15.44 23.38 13.12
N LEU A 8 -14.96 24.38 12.38
CA LEU A 8 -13.81 24.23 11.49
C LEU A 8 -12.54 23.83 12.24
N ALA A 9 -12.26 24.46 13.39
CA ALA A 9 -11.14 24.11 14.24
C ALA A 9 -11.26 22.67 14.78
N GLY A 10 -12.46 22.24 15.20
CA GLY A 10 -12.73 20.88 15.64
C GLY A 10 -12.52 19.84 14.54
N ILE A 11 -13.00 20.11 13.33
CA ILE A 11 -12.80 19.24 12.16
C ILE A 11 -11.32 19.15 11.81
N ALA A 12 -10.61 20.28 11.76
CA ALA A 12 -9.19 20.32 11.45
C ALA A 12 -8.35 19.55 12.49
N ALA A 13 -8.64 19.74 13.78
CA ALA A 13 -7.98 19.00 14.87
C ALA A 13 -8.23 17.49 14.75
N THR A 14 -9.46 17.08 14.47
CA THR A 14 -9.82 15.67 14.29
C THR A 14 -9.10 15.06 13.08
N ALA A 15 -9.04 15.77 11.96
CA ALA A 15 -8.33 15.32 10.77
C ALA A 15 -6.82 15.18 11.00
N LEU A 16 -6.21 16.09 11.75
CA LEU A 16 -4.80 16.02 12.13
C LEU A 16 -4.51 14.83 13.03
N LEU A 17 -5.34 14.58 14.04
CA LEU A 17 -5.22 13.42 14.92
C LEU A 17 -5.38 12.11 14.15
N ALA A 18 -6.39 12.03 13.27
CA ALA A 18 -6.60 10.86 12.42
C ALA A 18 -5.41 10.61 11.49
N LYS A 19 -4.84 11.66 10.89
CA LYS A 19 -3.64 11.57 10.04
C LYS A 19 -2.41 11.13 10.83
N GLY A 20 -2.23 11.65 12.04
CA GLY A 20 -1.15 11.27 12.94
C GLY A 20 -1.24 9.79 13.32
N ALA A 21 -2.40 9.34 13.78
CA ALA A 21 -2.66 7.94 14.12
C ALA A 21 -2.41 7.01 12.92
N TRP A 22 -2.90 7.39 11.73
CA TRP A 22 -2.65 6.65 10.50
C TRP A 22 -1.17 6.54 10.17
N TYR A 23 -0.38 7.61 10.32
CA TYR A 23 1.05 7.59 10.03
C TYR A 23 1.80 6.58 10.92
N PHE A 24 1.44 6.51 12.20
CA PHE A 24 2.02 5.53 13.13
C PHE A 24 1.62 4.08 12.80
N ASP A 25 0.35 3.84 12.46
CA ASP A 25 -0.14 2.47 12.20
C ASP A 25 0.21 1.95 10.80
N LYS A 26 0.38 2.86 9.84
CA LYS A 26 0.71 2.54 8.44
C LYS A 26 1.90 1.62 8.31
N GLN A 27 2.98 1.85 9.05
CA GLN A 27 4.20 1.04 8.93
C GLN A 27 3.94 -0.41 9.36
N SER A 28 3.18 -0.61 10.44
CA SER A 28 2.75 -1.94 10.91
C SER A 28 1.87 -2.65 9.88
N LEU A 29 0.91 -1.94 9.30
CA LEU A 29 0.04 -2.45 8.24
C LEU A 29 0.84 -2.85 7.00
N GLN A 30 1.76 -1.99 6.54
CA GLN A 30 2.59 -2.26 5.37
C GLN A 30 3.52 -3.45 5.60
N THR A 31 4.12 -3.60 6.78
CA THR A 31 4.93 -4.77 7.11
C THR A 31 4.11 -6.07 7.08
N ARG A 32 2.89 -6.05 7.64
CA ARG A 32 2.00 -7.22 7.63
C ARG A 32 1.58 -7.61 6.21
N LEU A 33 1.28 -6.61 5.38
CA LEU A 33 0.92 -6.83 3.97
C LEU A 33 2.12 -7.26 3.12
N ALA A 34 3.32 -6.74 3.37
CA ALA A 34 4.52 -7.07 2.60
C ALA A 34 5.09 -8.47 2.92
N ARG A 35 4.97 -8.92 4.17
CA ARG A 35 5.52 -10.21 4.64
C ARG A 35 5.15 -11.42 3.76
N PRO A 36 3.91 -11.60 3.28
CA PRO A 36 3.56 -12.69 2.36
C PRO A 36 3.96 -12.45 0.90
N ILE A 37 4.23 -11.21 0.48
CA ILE A 37 4.49 -10.86 -0.93
C ILE A 37 5.95 -11.03 -1.32
N VAL A 38 6.88 -10.64 -0.43
CA VAL A 38 8.32 -10.72 -0.71
C VAL A 38 8.76 -12.15 -1.11
N PRO A 39 8.33 -13.23 -0.43
CA PRO A 39 8.69 -14.59 -0.84
C PRO A 39 8.13 -14.98 -2.22
N VAL A 40 6.96 -14.47 -2.61
CA VAL A 40 6.37 -14.73 -3.93
C VAL A 40 7.22 -14.11 -5.04
N MET A 41 7.69 -12.87 -4.84
CA MET A 41 8.55 -12.19 -5.81
C MET A 41 9.92 -12.87 -5.92
N LEU A 42 10.50 -13.27 -4.79
CA LEU A 42 11.78 -14.00 -4.76
C LEU A 42 11.68 -15.38 -5.40
N ALA A 43 10.58 -16.12 -5.18
CA ALA A 43 10.36 -17.43 -5.78
C ALA A 43 10.27 -17.39 -7.32
N GLU A 44 9.81 -16.26 -7.87
CA GLU A 44 9.75 -15.99 -9.30
C GLU A 44 11.04 -15.34 -9.85
N GLY A 45 12.08 -15.19 -9.03
CA GLY A 45 13.40 -14.70 -9.44
C GLY A 45 13.56 -13.18 -9.45
N VAL A 46 12.62 -12.42 -8.88
CA VAL A 46 12.68 -10.95 -8.83
C VAL A 46 13.43 -10.51 -7.57
N THR A 47 14.71 -10.17 -7.72
CA THR A 47 15.63 -9.89 -6.60
C THR A 47 15.69 -8.41 -6.20
N ASP A 48 15.32 -7.51 -7.11
CA ASP A 48 15.21 -6.05 -6.91
C ASP A 48 13.76 -5.62 -6.65
N ALA A 49 12.95 -6.55 -6.14
CA ALA A 49 11.53 -6.38 -5.87
C ALA A 49 11.25 -5.26 -4.87
N ALA A 50 10.32 -4.37 -5.23
CA ALA A 50 9.71 -3.43 -4.30
C ALA A 50 8.19 -3.49 -4.37
N VAL A 51 7.54 -3.29 -3.22
CA VAL A 51 6.08 -3.22 -3.12
C VAL A 51 5.66 -1.91 -2.45
N ARG A 52 4.64 -1.28 -3.02
CA ARG A 52 4.00 -0.09 -2.47
C ARG A 52 2.50 -0.36 -2.32
N TRP A 53 1.94 0.11 -1.21
CA TRP A 53 0.53 -0.06 -0.88
C TRP A 53 -0.26 1.26 -0.96
N ASP A 54 0.45 2.37 -1.18
CA ASP A 54 -0.11 3.70 -1.11
C ASP A 54 -0.61 4.18 -2.47
N ASN A 55 -1.82 4.72 -2.54
CA ASN A 55 -2.35 5.42 -3.71
C ASN A 55 -1.66 6.78 -3.92
N ASP A 56 -2.03 7.50 -4.97
CA ASP A 56 -1.43 8.81 -5.29
C ASP A 56 -1.76 9.89 -4.26
N ALA A 57 -2.88 9.72 -3.54
CA ALA A 57 -3.24 10.56 -2.39
C ALA A 57 -2.50 10.16 -1.09
N GLY A 58 -1.61 9.16 -1.14
CA GLY A 58 -0.79 8.71 -0.01
C GLY A 58 -1.45 7.70 0.93
N TRP A 59 -2.72 7.33 0.70
CA TRP A 59 -3.47 6.39 1.54
C TRP A 59 -3.11 4.94 1.23
N THR A 60 -2.99 4.12 2.28
CA THR A 60 -2.68 2.69 2.17
C THR A 60 -3.93 1.88 1.81
N TRP A 61 -3.87 1.14 0.71
CA TRP A 61 -4.92 0.27 0.21
C TRP A 61 -4.46 -1.19 0.16
N ARG A 62 -5.41 -2.11 -0.05
CA ARG A 62 -5.14 -3.55 -0.25
C ARG A 62 -4.72 -3.89 -1.69
N ILE A 63 -4.22 -2.90 -2.43
CA ILE A 63 -3.71 -3.07 -3.81
C ILE A 63 -2.18 -3.07 -3.74
N ALA A 64 -1.57 -4.18 -4.14
CA ALA A 64 -0.12 -4.33 -4.18
C ALA A 64 0.43 -3.74 -5.47
N ARG A 65 1.14 -2.62 -5.39
CA ARG A 65 1.87 -2.03 -6.52
C ARG A 65 3.28 -2.55 -6.52
N LEU A 66 3.58 -3.43 -7.47
CA LEU A 66 4.82 -4.18 -7.57
C LEU A 66 5.76 -3.48 -8.56
N SER A 67 7.06 -3.51 -8.29
CA SER A 67 8.08 -3.09 -9.25
C SER A 67 9.33 -3.95 -9.10
N GLY A 68 10.12 -4.05 -10.16
CA GLY A 68 11.37 -4.81 -10.22
C GLY A 68 11.69 -5.22 -11.65
N THR A 69 12.86 -5.81 -11.84
CA THR A 69 13.33 -6.32 -13.13
C THR A 69 12.74 -7.71 -13.35
N ALA A 70 11.77 -7.80 -14.26
CA ALA A 70 11.14 -9.05 -14.66
C ALA A 70 10.58 -8.94 -16.08
N ASP A 71 10.55 -10.05 -16.81
CA ASP A 71 9.85 -10.15 -18.09
C ASP A 71 8.31 -10.16 -17.91
N ALA A 72 7.56 -9.92 -18.99
CA ALA A 72 6.10 -9.83 -18.95
C ALA A 72 5.41 -11.11 -18.42
N ALA A 73 5.94 -12.29 -18.73
CA ALA A 73 5.37 -13.55 -18.26
C ALA A 73 5.58 -13.73 -16.75
N THR A 74 6.77 -13.39 -16.26
CA THR A 74 7.12 -13.39 -14.84
C THR A 74 6.28 -12.39 -14.06
N ARG A 75 6.10 -11.16 -14.57
CA ARG A 75 5.19 -10.16 -13.98
C ARG A 75 3.77 -10.70 -13.83
N ALA A 76 3.23 -11.34 -14.88
CA ALA A 76 1.89 -11.92 -14.86
C ALA A 76 1.75 -13.05 -13.82
N ARG A 77 2.75 -13.94 -13.70
CA ARG A 77 2.76 -15.01 -12.68
C ARG A 77 2.81 -14.43 -11.26
N VAL A 78 3.66 -13.44 -11.02
CA VAL A 78 3.74 -12.76 -9.72
C VAL A 78 2.40 -12.10 -9.39
N ILE A 79 1.81 -11.32 -10.29
CA ILE A 79 0.49 -10.67 -10.06
C ILE A 79 -0.57 -11.71 -9.70
N ALA A 80 -0.65 -12.81 -10.45
CA ALA A 80 -1.61 -13.88 -10.19
C ALA A 80 -1.37 -14.54 -8.83
N ALA A 81 -0.12 -14.75 -8.44
CA ALA A 81 0.23 -15.33 -7.14
C ALA A 81 -0.09 -14.38 -5.98
N VAL A 82 0.20 -13.08 -6.13
CA VAL A 82 -0.08 -12.04 -5.14
C VAL A 82 -1.59 -11.86 -4.93
N ARG A 83 -2.39 -11.88 -6.01
CA ARG A 83 -3.86 -11.79 -5.92
C ARG A 83 -4.51 -12.93 -5.13
N ARG A 84 -3.85 -14.09 -5.05
CA ARG A 84 -4.32 -15.23 -4.24
C ARG A 84 -4.00 -15.08 -2.75
N GLN A 85 -3.20 -14.10 -2.34
CA GLN A 85 -2.82 -13.92 -0.95
C GLN A 85 -3.98 -13.36 -0.12
N PRO A 86 -4.28 -13.93 1.06
CA PRO A 86 -5.26 -13.37 1.97
C PRO A 86 -4.92 -11.93 2.34
N GLY A 87 -5.94 -11.06 2.40
CA GLY A 87 -5.69 -9.65 2.72
C GLY A 87 -5.37 -8.77 1.50
N ILE A 88 -5.20 -9.34 0.31
CA ILE A 88 -4.94 -8.58 -0.93
C ILE A 88 -6.24 -8.48 -1.73
N ALA A 89 -6.58 -7.27 -2.19
CA ALA A 89 -7.73 -7.04 -3.06
C ALA A 89 -7.32 -7.09 -4.54
N ASP A 90 -6.16 -6.54 -4.86
CA ASP A 90 -5.62 -6.53 -6.23
C ASP A 90 -4.09 -6.37 -6.24
N ALA A 91 -3.47 -6.57 -7.40
CA ALA A 91 -2.05 -6.34 -7.64
C ALA A 91 -1.82 -5.82 -9.06
N GLU A 92 -0.91 -4.87 -9.19
CA GLU A 92 -0.49 -4.27 -10.46
C GLU A 92 1.04 -4.16 -10.52
N TRP A 93 1.60 -4.26 -11.72
CA TRP A 93 3.02 -3.97 -11.94
C TRP A 93 3.17 -2.53 -12.41
N LEU A 94 4.05 -1.79 -11.77
CA LEU A 94 4.42 -0.45 -12.18
C LEU A 94 5.62 -0.53 -13.12
N ASP A 95 5.44 -0.10 -14.36
CA ASP A 95 6.54 0.23 -15.24
C ASP A 95 7.18 1.52 -14.73
N ARG A 96 8.33 1.39 -14.08
CA ARG A 96 9.20 2.52 -13.72
C ARG A 96 10.33 2.65 -14.73
#